data_AF-A0A0D2KAK1-F1
#
_entry.id   AF-A0A0D2KAK1-F1
#
_cell.length_a   1.000
_cell.length_b   1.000
_cell.length_c   1.000
_cell.angle_alpha   90.00
_cell.angle_beta   90.00
_cell.angle_gamma   90.00
#
_symmetry.space_group_name_H-M   'P 1'
#
loop_
_entity.id
_entity.type
_entity.pdbx_description
1 polymer ?
#
loop_
_entity_poly.entity_id
_entity_poly.type
_entity_poly.pdbx_seq_one_letter_code
_entity_poly.pdbx_strand_id
1 'polypeptide(L)'
;MADGRDACPLPSPDPAALFLNPPPAPPQITVQQNLIAKLPFCAFNGGNDVFVDIGNKCIGLDALMRYLGAAPPEVMHVGDRFTDSGNDAATRDVCSIVWVANPEETAFFIR
;
A
#
# COMPACT_ATOMS: atom_id res chain seq x y z
N MET A 1 50.88 -0.01 -36.06
CA MET A 1 50.93 -1.00 -34.96
C MET A 1 50.86 -0.20 -33.67
N ALA A 2 49.76 -0.08 -32.92
CA ALA A 2 48.58 -0.92 -32.78
C ALA A 2 47.26 -0.20 -33.18
N ASP A 3 46.28 -1.03 -33.51
CA ASP A 3 44.99 -0.73 -34.15
C ASP A 3 43.94 -0.29 -33.10
N GLY A 4 43.12 0.70 -33.46
CA GLY A 4 42.07 1.30 -32.63
C GLY A 4 40.75 0.53 -32.69
N ARG A 5 40.75 -0.70 -32.18
CA ARG A 5 39.53 -1.51 -31.97
C ARG A 5 39.66 -2.26 -30.64
N ASP A 6 38.84 -1.86 -29.66
CA ASP A 6 38.35 -2.64 -28.51
C ASP A 6 37.97 -1.73 -27.32
N ALA A 7 37.15 -0.70 -27.56
CA ALA A 7 36.35 -0.11 -26.48
C ALA A 7 35.07 -0.95 -26.37
N CYS A 8 35.02 -1.84 -25.38
CA CYS A 8 33.81 -2.57 -25.03
C CYS A 8 32.65 -1.56 -24.79
N PRO A 9 31.45 -1.74 -25.37
CA PRO A 9 30.35 -0.83 -25.13
C PRO A 9 30.03 -0.80 -23.63
N LEU A 10 29.98 0.39 -23.02
CA LEU A 10 29.42 0.51 -21.68
C LEU A 10 27.99 -0.06 -21.70
N PRO A 11 27.61 -0.90 -20.72
CA PRO A 11 26.28 -1.50 -20.69
C PRO A 11 25.23 -0.39 -20.71
N SER A 12 24.20 -0.56 -21.55
CA SER A 12 23.04 0.34 -21.53
C SER A 12 22.47 0.39 -20.11
N PRO A 13 22.02 1.56 -19.62
CA PRO A 13 21.43 1.65 -18.30
C PRO A 13 20.28 0.65 -18.18
N ASP A 14 20.35 -0.21 -17.16
CA ASP A 14 19.33 -1.21 -16.87
C ASP A 14 18.00 -0.49 -16.55
N PRO A 15 16.92 -0.73 -17.29
CA PRO A 15 15.61 -0.15 -16.98
C PRO A 15 15.11 -0.53 -15.58
N ALA A 16 15.65 -1.58 -14.95
CA ALA A 16 15.35 -1.96 -13.57
C ALA A 16 15.99 -1.03 -12.52
N ALA A 17 17.03 -0.26 -12.87
CA ALA A 17 17.70 0.66 -11.95
C ALA A 17 16.81 1.87 -11.56
N LEU A 18 15.78 2.18 -12.35
CA LEU A 18 14.76 3.19 -12.04
C LEU A 18 13.79 2.77 -10.92
N PHE A 19 13.67 1.47 -10.64
CA PHE A 19 12.77 0.94 -9.61
C PHE A 19 13.44 0.76 -8.24
N LEU A 20 14.78 0.75 -8.20
CA LEU A 20 15.53 0.54 -6.95
C LEU A 20 15.79 1.83 -6.17
N ASN A 21 15.62 3.00 -6.78
CA ASN A 21 15.75 4.29 -6.12
C ASN A 21 14.56 5.18 -6.49
N PRO A 22 13.36 4.93 -5.93
CA PRO A 22 12.28 5.89 -6.08
C PRO A 22 12.76 7.25 -5.54
N PRO A 23 12.43 8.38 -6.20
CA PRO A 23 12.68 9.69 -5.62
C PRO A 23 12.05 9.74 -4.22
N PRO A 24 12.67 10.43 -3.25
CA PRO A 24 12.07 10.58 -1.94
C PRO A 24 10.64 11.10 -2.12
N ALA A 25 9.67 10.33 -1.62
CA ALA A 25 8.28 10.74 -1.66
C ALA A 25 8.18 12.17 -1.11
N PRO A 26 7.38 13.07 -1.74
CA PRO A 26 7.19 14.40 -1.21
C PRO A 26 6.79 14.29 0.27
N PRO A 27 7.26 15.19 1.15
CA PRO A 27 6.98 15.11 2.57
C PRO A 27 5.46 15.04 2.75
N GLN A 28 4.97 13.85 3.10
CA GLN A 28 3.59 13.67 3.48
C GLN A 28 3.45 14.40 4.81
N ILE A 29 2.81 15.58 4.78
CA ILE A 29 2.39 16.25 6.00
C ILE A 29 1.25 15.43 6.57
N THR A 30 1.60 14.33 7.24
CA THR A 30 0.68 13.71 8.19
C THR A 30 0.59 14.71 9.34
N VAL A 31 -0.58 15.33 9.51
CA VAL A 31 -0.89 16.08 10.74
C VAL A 31 -1.00 15.05 11.87
N GLN A 32 0.15 14.62 12.40
CA GLN A 32 0.21 13.94 13.69
C GLN A 32 0.11 15.01 14.78
N GLN A 33 -1.05 15.67 14.87
CA GLN A 33 -1.42 16.28 16.14
C GLN A 33 -1.58 15.12 17.12
N ASN A 34 -0.76 15.13 18.16
CA ASN A 34 -0.71 14.13 19.21
C ASN A 34 -2.02 14.19 20.04
N LEU A 35 -3.13 13.77 19.43
CA LEU A 35 -4.39 13.51 20.11
C LEU A 35 -4.16 12.24 20.92
N ILE A 36 -3.91 12.40 22.22
CA ILE A 36 -3.92 11.31 23.19
C ILE A 36 -5.38 10.86 23.36
N ALA A 37 -5.96 10.31 22.30
CA ALA A 37 -7.25 9.65 22.32
C ALA A 37 -6.97 8.15 22.28
N LYS A 38 -7.40 7.42 23.31
CA LYS A 38 -7.37 5.95 23.33
C LYS A 38 -8.38 5.33 22.34
N LEU A 39 -9.12 6.16 21.61
CA LEU A 39 -10.14 5.75 20.67
C LEU A 39 -9.49 5.45 19.32
N PRO A 40 -9.69 4.27 18.72
CA PRO A 40 -9.16 3.97 17.40
C PRO A 40 -9.69 4.96 16.36
N PHE A 41 -8.81 5.46 15.52
CA PHE A 41 -9.14 6.36 14.41
C PHE A 41 -8.27 6.05 13.18
N CYS A 42 -8.68 6.58 12.04
CA CYS A 42 -7.92 6.54 10.79
C CYS A 42 -7.97 7.92 10.15
N ALA A 43 -6.81 8.56 9.99
CA ALA A 43 -6.70 9.82 9.26
C ALA A 43 -5.92 9.56 7.97
N PHE A 44 -6.47 9.92 6.83
CA PHE A 44 -5.85 9.65 5.53
C PHE A 44 -6.10 10.80 4.54
N ASN A 45 -5.15 10.94 3.61
CA ASN A 45 -5.26 11.89 2.50
C ASN A 45 -5.98 11.21 1.33
N GLY A 46 -7.13 11.75 0.94
CA GLY A 46 -7.94 11.26 -0.19
C GLY A 46 -7.49 11.78 -1.55
N GLY A 47 -6.33 12.42 -1.63
CA GLY A 47 -5.79 13.07 -2.83
C GLY A 47 -6.12 14.55 -2.88
N ASN A 48 -7.41 14.88 -3.01
CA ASN A 48 -7.87 16.27 -3.07
C ASN A 48 -8.50 16.78 -1.76
N ASP A 49 -8.80 15.86 -0.82
CA ASP A 49 -9.45 16.12 0.46
C ASP A 49 -8.76 15.31 1.58
N VAL A 50 -9.10 15.61 2.85
CA VAL A 50 -8.61 14.88 4.02
C VAL A 50 -9.78 14.33 4.81
N PHE A 51 -9.67 13.08 5.25
CA PHE A 51 -10.66 12.38 6.05
C PHE A 51 -10.07 11.98 7.40
N VAL A 52 -10.92 12.04 8.43
CA VAL A 52 -10.60 11.57 9.79
C VAL A 52 -11.78 10.75 10.27
N ASP A 53 -11.64 9.44 10.21
CA ASP A 53 -12.66 8.49 10.65
C ASP A 53 -12.44 8.10 12.11
N ILE A 54 -13.51 8.10 12.91
CA ILE A 54 -13.53 7.51 14.24
C ILE A 54 -13.77 6.01 14.08
N GLY A 55 -12.67 5.28 13.89
CA GLY A 55 -12.62 3.86 13.62
C GLY A 55 -11.53 3.55 12.58
N ASN A 56 -11.34 2.27 12.27
CA ASN A 56 -10.49 1.85 11.15
C ASN A 56 -11.08 0.59 10.50
N LYS A 57 -10.63 0.28 9.28
CA LYS A 57 -11.14 -0.88 8.53
C LYS A 57 -10.92 -2.21 9.25
N CYS A 58 -9.86 -2.33 10.08
CA CYS A 58 -9.58 -3.52 10.87
C CYS A 58 -10.72 -3.88 11.83
N ILE A 59 -11.26 -2.89 12.54
CA ILE A 59 -12.39 -3.08 13.46
C ILE A 59 -13.64 -3.52 12.70
N GLY A 60 -13.92 -2.91 11.55
CA GLY A 60 -15.06 -3.29 10.71
C GLY A 60 -14.95 -4.72 10.19
N LEU A 61 -13.73 -5.13 9.80
CA LEU A 61 -13.47 -6.47 9.30
C LEU A 61 -13.58 -7.54 10.40
N ASP A 62 -13.02 -7.31 11.59
CA ASP A 62 -13.18 -8.21 12.74
C ASP A 62 -14.67 -8.36 13.12
N ALA A 63 -15.43 -7.26 13.13
CA ALA A 63 -16.87 -7.30 13.37
C ALA A 63 -17.62 -8.12 12.30
N LEU A 64 -17.27 -7.96 11.02
CA LEU A 64 -17.87 -8.70 9.91
C LEU A 64 -17.55 -10.20 9.99
N MET A 65 -16.29 -10.56 10.29
CA MET A 65 -15.89 -11.97 10.45
C MET A 65 -16.68 -12.64 11.56
N ARG A 66 -16.82 -11.97 12.72
CA ARG A 66 -17.63 -12.48 13.85
C ARG A 66 -19.09 -12.64 13.48
N TYR A 67 -19.65 -11.67 12.75
CA TYR A 67 -21.05 -11.72 12.32
C TYR A 67 -21.32 -12.90 11.37
N LEU A 68 -20.39 -13.18 10.45
CA LEU A 68 -20.51 -14.28 9.49
C LEU A 68 -20.04 -15.63 10.04
N GLY A 69 -19.42 -15.65 11.22
CA GLY A 69 -18.82 -16.86 11.80
C GLY A 69 -17.58 -17.35 11.05
N ALA A 70 -16.85 -16.45 10.39
CA ALA A 70 -15.63 -16.75 9.64
C ALA A 70 -14.38 -16.56 10.51
N ALA A 71 -13.36 -17.39 10.28
CA ALA A 71 -12.05 -17.26 10.89
C ALA A 71 -11.05 -16.52 9.98
N PRO A 72 -10.00 -15.88 10.51
CA PRO A 72 -8.98 -15.17 9.72
C PRO A 72 -8.39 -15.93 8.52
N PRO A 73 -8.12 -17.26 8.59
CA PRO A 73 -7.59 -17.99 7.43
C PRO A 73 -8.60 -18.18 6.29
N GLU A 74 -9.89 -17.99 6.55
CA GLU A 74 -10.99 -18.12 5.58
C GLU A 74 -11.31 -16.80 4.89
N VAL A 75 -10.63 -15.72 5.30
CA VAL A 75 -10.93 -14.35 4.88
C VAL A 75 -9.71 -13.73 4.23
N MET A 76 -9.96 -13.08 3.09
CA MET A 76 -8.95 -12.35 2.34
C MET A 76 -9.47 -10.94 2.06
N HIS A 77 -8.76 -9.93 2.56
CA HIS A 77 -9.00 -8.53 2.21
C HIS A 77 -8.33 -8.23 0.87
N VAL A 78 -9.06 -7.58 -0.03
CA VAL A 78 -8.50 -7.02 -1.27
C VAL A 78 -8.52 -5.51 -1.11
N GLY A 79 -7.34 -4.88 -1.16
CA GLY A 79 -7.19 -3.45 -0.98
C GLY A 79 -6.07 -2.90 -1.85
N ASP A 80 -5.94 -1.58 -1.87
CA ASP A 80 -4.89 -0.90 -2.60
C ASP A 80 -3.89 -0.23 -1.63
N ARG A 81 -2.62 -0.18 -2.04
CA ARG A 81 -1.56 0.48 -1.26
C ARG A 81 -1.04 1.69 -2.02
N PHE A 82 -1.93 2.56 -2.49
CA PHE A 82 -1.51 3.78 -3.19
C PHE A 82 -0.79 4.78 -2.29
N THR A 83 -0.96 4.69 -0.96
CA THR A 83 -0.26 5.53 0.02
C THR A 83 0.23 4.70 1.22
N ASP A 84 1.40 5.03 1.77
CA ASP A 84 1.94 4.37 2.98
C ASP A 84 1.05 4.50 4.22
N SER A 85 0.16 5.50 4.25
CA SER A 85 -0.85 5.74 5.29
C SER A 85 -2.27 5.33 4.86
N GLY A 86 -2.39 4.45 3.86
CA GLY A 86 -3.68 4.05 3.28
C GLY A 86 -4.62 3.41 4.31
N ASN A 87 -5.92 3.65 4.15
CA ASN A 87 -6.96 3.17 5.07
C ASN A 87 -7.10 1.64 5.11
N ASP A 88 -6.55 0.92 4.12
CA ASP A 88 -6.48 -0.55 4.07
C ASP A 88 -5.33 -1.15 4.87
N ALA A 89 -4.32 -0.38 5.28
CA ALA A 89 -3.14 -0.95 5.94
C ALA A 89 -3.47 -1.66 7.26
N ALA A 90 -4.48 -1.17 8.00
CA ALA A 90 -4.87 -1.73 9.29
C ALA A 90 -5.47 -3.14 9.19
N THR A 91 -6.00 -3.56 8.03
CA THR A 91 -6.66 -4.89 7.91
C THR A 91 -5.67 -6.05 7.92
N ARG A 92 -4.36 -5.77 7.76
CA ARG A 92 -3.27 -6.75 7.86
C ARG A 92 -3.17 -7.43 9.22
N ASP A 93 -3.66 -6.77 10.26
CA ASP A 93 -3.59 -7.29 11.63
C ASP A 93 -4.61 -8.41 11.89
N VAL A 94 -5.61 -8.57 11.01
CA VAL A 94 -6.74 -9.49 11.23
C VAL A 94 -6.94 -10.53 10.14
N CYS A 95 -6.43 -10.35 8.92
CA CYS A 95 -6.58 -11.33 7.85
C CYS A 95 -5.48 -11.23 6.78
N SER A 96 -5.45 -12.20 5.87
CA SER A 96 -4.63 -12.14 4.67
C SER A 96 -5.05 -10.99 3.77
N ILE A 97 -4.08 -10.33 3.13
CA ILE A 97 -4.33 -9.22 2.23
C ILE A 97 -3.73 -9.44 0.84
N VAL A 98 -4.49 -9.08 -0.19
CA VAL A 98 -4.01 -8.93 -1.56
C VAL A 98 -4.00 -7.44 -1.89
N TRP A 99 -2.84 -6.97 -2.35
CA TRP A 99 -2.65 -5.61 -2.81
C TRP A 99 -2.84 -5.54 -4.31
N VAL A 100 -3.74 -4.68 -4.75
CA VAL A 100 -4.00 -4.39 -6.16
C VAL A 100 -3.66 -2.92 -6.45
N ALA A 101 -3.12 -2.65 -7.63
CA ALA A 101 -2.75 -1.32 -8.09
C ALA A 101 -3.71 -0.76 -9.17
N ASN A 102 -4.68 -1.57 -9.63
CA ASN A 102 -5.66 -1.16 -10.63
C ASN A 102 -6.85 -2.15 -10.68
N PRO A 103 -7.97 -1.75 -11.32
CA PRO A 103 -9.13 -2.63 -11.49
C PRO A 103 -8.81 -3.93 -12.26
N GLU A 104 -7.88 -3.91 -13.21
CA GLU A 104 -7.51 -5.07 -14.01
C GLU A 104 -6.85 -6.17 -13.16
N GLU A 105 -5.97 -5.81 -12.21
CA GLU A 105 -5.37 -6.72 -11.25
C GLU A 105 -6.43 -7.34 -10.32
N THR A 106 -7.39 -6.53 -9.87
CA THR A 106 -8.52 -7.03 -9.09
C THR A 106 -9.29 -8.10 -9.88
N ALA A 107 -9.57 -7.82 -11.16
CA ALA A 107 -10.24 -8.76 -12.05
C ALA A 107 -9.40 -10.01 -12.36
N PHE A 108 -8.08 -9.92 -12.29
CA PHE A 108 -7.18 -11.07 -12.42
C PHE A 108 -7.23 -11.98 -11.20
N PHE A 109 -7.23 -11.44 -9.98
CA PHE A 109 -7.24 -12.25 -8.74
C PHE A 109 -8.60 -12.85 -8.37
N ILE A 110 -9.70 -12.26 -8.84
CA ILE A 110 -11.07 -12.73 -8.53
C ILE A 110 -11.58 -13.79 -9.52
N ARG A 111 -10.95 -13.91 -10.70
CA ARG A 111 -11.29 -14.92 -11.71
C ARG A 111 -10.70 -16.28 -11.40
#